data_AF-A0A519RXF5-F1
#
_entry.id   AF-A0A519RXF5-F1
#
_cell.length_a   1.000
_cell.length_b   1.000
_cell.length_c   1.000
_cell.angle_alpha   90.00
_cell.angle_beta   90.00
_cell.angle_gamma   90.00
#
_symmetry.space_group_name_H-M   'P 1'
#
loop_
_entity.id
_entity.type
_entity.pdbx_description
1 polymer ?
#
loop_
_entity_poly.entity_id
_entity_poly.type
_entity_poly.pdbx_seq_one_letter_code
_entity_poly.pdbx_strand_id
1 'polypeptide(L)' 'IERKLYPNVDFYSGIIYKALGIPTETFTVLFAMGRLPGWIAQWKELRENKEPIGRPRQIYTGETERDYVAMGERA' A
#
# COMPACT_ATOMS: atom_id res chain seq x y z
N ILE A 1 -17.57 14.63 18.92
CA ILE A 1 -17.29 13.37 18.16
C ILE A 1 -17.81 13.55 16.73
N GLU A 2 -17.27 14.53 16.01
CA GLU A 2 -17.81 14.92 14.68
C GLU A 2 -17.14 14.14 13.54
N ARG A 3 -15.85 13.84 13.69
CA ARG A 3 -15.03 13.14 12.69
C ARG A 3 -14.89 11.63 12.92
N LYS A 4 -15.55 11.07 13.93
CA LYS A 4 -15.50 9.63 14.29
C LYS A 4 -14.07 9.05 14.40
N LEU A 5 -13.13 9.85 14.89
CA LEU A 5 -11.74 9.42 15.11
C LEU A 5 -11.63 8.64 16.42
N TYR A 6 -12.04 7.38 16.38
CA TYR A 6 -11.86 6.45 17.49
C TYR A 6 -10.45 5.85 17.45
N PRO A 7 -9.83 5.62 18.62
CA PRO A 7 -8.56 4.89 18.68
C PRO A 7 -8.73 3.49 18.08
N ASN A 8 -7.90 3.18 17.08
CA ASN A 8 -7.85 1.87 16.46
C ASN A 8 -6.79 0.98 17.15
N VAL A 9 -6.65 -0.26 16.67
CA VAL A 9 -5.66 -1.21 17.21
C VAL A 9 -4.22 -0.67 17.19
N ASP A 10 -3.88 0.14 16.19
CA ASP A 10 -2.54 0.71 16.01
C ASP A 10 -2.21 1.78 17.06
N PHE A 11 -3.23 2.50 17.55
CA PHE A 11 -3.06 3.45 18.64
C PHE A 11 -2.59 2.75 19.92
N TYR A 12 -3.24 1.64 20.27
CA TYR A 12 -2.89 0.88 21.47
C TYR A 12 -1.59 0.09 21.30
N SER A 13 -1.38 -0.55 20.14
CA SER A 13 -0.13 -1.28 19.87
C SER A 13 1.07 -0.35 19.83
N GLY A 14 0.93 0.87 19.31
CA GLY A 14 1.97 1.89 19.34
C GLY A 14 2.37 2.30 20.75
N ILE A 15 1.42 2.42 21.69
CA ILE A 15 1.72 2.69 23.11
C ILE A 15 2.48 1.51 23.72
N ILE A 16 2.06 0.28 23.44
CA ILE A 16 2.73 -0.94 23.94
C ILE A 16 4.16 -1.02 23.41
N TYR A 17 4.39 -0.82 22.11
CA TYR A 17 5.73 -0.86 21.53
C TYR A 17 6.64 0.25 22.09
N LYS A 18 6.11 1.46 22.32
CA LYS A 18 6.85 2.52 23.01
C LYS A 18 7.21 2.12 24.44
N ALA A 19 6.28 1.51 25.19
CA ALA A 19 6.53 1.03 26.54
C ALA A 19 7.58 -0.09 26.58
N LEU A 20 7.67 -0.90 25.52
CA LEU A 20 8.70 -1.93 25.34
C LEU A 20 10.06 -1.37 24.87
N GLY A 21 10.19 -0.05 24.69
CA GLY A 21 11.42 0.60 24.25
C GLY A 21 11.75 0.39 22.77
N ILE A 22 10.76 -0.03 21.96
CA ILE A 22 10.95 -0.25 20.53
C ILE A 22 10.95 1.11 19.82
N PRO A 23 11.91 1.38 18.92
CA PRO A 23 11.93 2.60 18.14
C PRO A 23 10.67 2.75 17.27
N THR A 24 10.10 3.96 17.19
CA THR A 24 8.81 4.19 16.51
C THR A 24 8.89 3.93 15.01
N GLU A 25 10.06 4.16 14.41
CA GLU A 25 10.37 3.88 13.01
C GLU A 25 10.28 2.39 12.65
N THR A 26 10.35 1.46 13.63
CA THR A 26 10.27 0.02 13.38
C THR A 26 8.87 -0.57 13.59
N PHE A 27 7.88 0.23 13.97
CA PHE A 27 6.53 -0.28 14.28
C PHE A 27 5.87 -0.95 13.06
N THR A 28 6.06 -0.38 11.87
CA THR A 28 5.55 -0.93 10.61
C THR A 28 6.21 -2.26 10.25
N VAL A 29 7.49 -2.45 10.63
CA VAL A 29 8.20 -3.72 10.42
C VAL A 29 7.58 -4.83 11.27
N LEU A 30 7.31 -4.56 12.55
CA LEU A 30 6.64 -5.51 13.44
C LEU A 30 5.23 -5.84 12.97
N PHE A 31 4.50 -4.84 12.47
CA PHE A 31 3.20 -5.04 11.85
C PHE A 31 3.29 -5.95 10.61
N ALA A 32 4.25 -5.69 9.71
CA ALA A 32 4.46 -6.50 8.52
C ALA A 32 4.81 -7.96 8.88
N MET A 33 5.62 -8.18 9.92
CA MET A 33 5.91 -9.53 10.44
C MET A 33 4.62 -10.24 10.88
N GLY A 34 3.75 -9.56 11.63
CA GLY A 34 2.46 -10.12 12.04
C GLY A 34 1.50 -10.39 10.88
N ARG A 35 1.58 -9.61 9.79
CA ARG A 35 0.74 -9.77 8.59
C ARG A 35 1.24 -10.84 7.62
N LEU A 36 2.52 -11.21 7.68
CA LEU A 36 3.15 -12.14 6.74
C LEU A 36 2.35 -13.45 6.56
N PRO A 37 1.88 -14.15 7.62
CA PRO A 37 1.11 -15.38 7.44
C PRO A 37 -0.21 -15.15 6.69
N GLY A 38 -0.87 -14.01 6.92
CA GLY A 38 -2.10 -13.64 6.23
C GLY A 38 -1.86 -13.35 4.75
N TRP A 39 -0.77 -12.66 4.39
CA TRP A 39 -0.40 -12.44 3.00
C TRP A 39 -0.08 -13.75 2.27
N ILE A 40 0.63 -14.67 2.93
CA ILE A 40 0.93 -15.99 2.37
C ILE A 40 -0.36 -16.79 2.18
N ALA A 41 -1.28 -16.76 3.14
CA ALA A 41 -2.56 -17.45 3.04
C ALA A 41 -3.40 -16.92 1.87
N GLN A 42 -3.54 -15.60 1.74
CA GLN A 42 -4.26 -14.98 0.61
C GLN A 42 -3.59 -15.30 -0.72
N TRP A 43 -2.26 -15.22 -0.80
CA TRP A 43 -1.55 -15.59 -2.03
C TRP A 43 -1.80 -17.06 -2.40
N LYS A 44 -1.71 -17.97 -1.42
CA LYS A 44 -1.95 -19.39 -1.64
C LYS A 44 -3.37 -19.64 -2.15
N GLU A 45 -4.37 -19.03 -1.53
CA GLU A 45 -5.78 -19.12 -1.95
C GLU A 45 -5.96 -18.66 -3.41
N LEU A 46 -5.38 -17.50 -3.78
CA LEU A 46 -5.41 -17.01 -5.17
C LEU A 46 -4.79 -18.01 -6.16
N ARG A 47 -3.70 -18.68 -5.78
CA ARG A 47 -3.02 -19.68 -6.62
C ARG A 47 -3.80 -20.98 -6.75
N GLU A 48 -4.39 -21.45 -5.66
CA GLU A 48 -5.18 -22.69 -5.60
C GLU A 48 -6.51 -22.53 -6.36
N ASN A 49 -7.16 -21.38 -6.23
CA ASN A 49 -8.39 -21.04 -6.93
C ASN A 49 -8.18 -20.70 -8.43
N LYS A 50 -6.92 -20.65 -8.89
CA LYS A 50 -6.54 -20.28 -10.28
C LYS A 50 -7.14 -18.95 -10.72
N GLU A 51 -7.15 -17.98 -9.80
CA GLU A 51 -7.68 -16.64 -10.06
C GLU A 51 -6.99 -15.98 -11.26
N PRO A 52 -7.73 -15.24 -12.10
CA PRO A 52 -7.16 -14.61 -13.28
C PRO A 52 -6.14 -13.53 -12.90
N ILE A 53 -5.18 -13.28 -13.80
CA ILE A 53 -4.16 -12.25 -13.60
C ILE A 53 -4.83 -10.87 -13.59
N GLY A 54 -4.59 -10.08 -12.54
CA GLY A 54 -5.07 -8.71 -12.43
C GLY A 54 -4.50 -7.80 -13.53
N ARG A 55 -5.34 -7.45 -14.51
CA ARG A 55 -4.99 -6.57 -15.65
C ARG A 55 -5.97 -5.40 -15.74
N PRO A 56 -5.93 -4.45 -14.78
CA PRO A 56 -6.79 -3.28 -14.83
C PRO A 56 -6.47 -2.43 -16.08
N ARG A 57 -7.48 -1.72 -16.59
CA ARG A 57 -7.33 -0.76 -17.69
C ARG A 57 -7.31 0.65 -17.13
N GLN A 58 -6.63 1.55 -17.84
CA GLN A 58 -6.67 2.98 -17.58
C GLN A 58 -7.57 3.68 -18.60
N ILE A 59 -8.22 4.76 -18.19
CA ILE A 59 -8.89 5.69 -19.11
C ILE A 59 -7.87 6.76 -19.48
N TYR A 60 -7.54 6.84 -20.77
CA TYR A 60 -6.62 7.85 -21.25
C TYR A 60 -7.35 9.20 -21.40
N THR A 61 -6.85 10.23 -20.73
CA THR A 61 -7.36 11.61 -20.81
C THR A 61 -6.25 12.62 -21.16
N GLY A 62 -5.10 12.13 -21.62
CA GLY A 62 -3.99 12.97 -22.06
C GLY A 62 -4.15 13.43 -23.51
N GLU A 63 -3.14 14.17 -23.97
CA GLU A 63 -3.06 14.64 -25.36
C GLU A 63 -3.09 13.47 -26.35
N THR A 64 -3.70 13.67 -27.51
CA THR A 64 -3.61 12.68 -28.60
C THR A 64 -2.19 12.62 -29.16
N GLU A 65 -2.01 11.87 -30.25
CA GLU A 65 -0.76 11.87 -31.00
C GLU A 65 -0.29 13.31 -31.29
N ARG A 66 0.98 13.56 -30.99
CA ARG A 66 1.64 14.86 -31.18
C ARG A 66 3.08 14.62 -31.60
N ASP A 67 3.56 15.47 -32.49
CA ASP A 67 4.95 15.40 -32.94
C ASP A 67 5.91 15.68 -31.78
N TYR A 68 6.96 14.89 -31.72
CA TYR A 68 8.02 15.11 -30.75
C TYR A 68 8.90 16.27 -31.20
N VAL A 69 8.97 17.33 -30.39
CA VAL A 69 9.89 18.45 -30.59
C VAL A 69 11.18 18.19 -29.81
N ALA A 70 12.34 18.26 -30.48
CA ALA A 70 13.63 18.09 -29.83
C ALA A 70 13.83 19.17 -28.75
N MET A 71 14.53 18.85 -27.66
CA MET A 71 14.66 19.76 -26.51
C MET A 71 15.15 21.16 -26.88
N GLY A 72 16.09 21.29 -27.83
CA GLY A 72 16.64 22.58 -28.26
C GLY A 72 15.74 23.39 -29.21
N GLU A 73 14.63 22.81 -29.66
CA GLU A 73 13.66 23.40 -30.59
C GLU A 73 12.33 23.74 -29.90
N ARG A 74 12.23 23.46 -28.59
CA ARG A 74 11.10 23.89 -27.76
C ARG A 74 11.29 25.36 -27.40
N ALA A 75 10.22 26.15 -27.51
CA ALA A 75 10.19 27.56 -27.12
C ALA A 75 10.37 27.75 -25.60
#